data_AF-A0A2V8NPM4-F1
#
_entry.id   AF-A0A2V8NPM4-F1
#
_cell.length_a   1.000
_cell.length_b   1.000
_cell.length_c   1.000
_cell.angle_alpha   90.00
_cell.angle_beta   90.00
_cell.angle_gamma   90.00
#
_symmetry.space_group_name_H-M   'P 1'
#
loop_
_entity.id
_entity.type
_entity.pdbx_description
1 polymer ?
#
loop_
_entity_poly.entity_id
_entity_poly.type
_entity_poly.pdbx_seq_one_letter_code
_entity_poly.pdbx_strand_id
1 'polypeptide(L)'
;MLDYLRDGALSGTNGKAKLVGETDISIEGHPGRELRVEYPDGFSIARIYLVRNRIYQVFASIPADKKAQEPTVVKILDSFKLLSQADVDAEIQRRIDEATPSPLPQTPAARKLKSDAEDEGLKGRVKSVFTEEADLSGTWTVSKRKPASMDYYNEQGNRTKSIAYDYRGNPFDITVYGYLDGDRG
;
A
#
# COMPACT_ATOMS: atom_id res chain seq x y z
N MET A 1 16.42 24.11 -0.99
CA MET A 1 16.14 22.82 -0.29
C MET A 1 16.76 21.64 -1.03
N LEU A 2 16.52 21.47 -2.34
CA LEU A 2 17.17 20.41 -3.11
C LEU A 2 18.71 20.54 -3.14
N ASP A 3 19.25 21.76 -3.16
CA ASP A 3 20.71 21.98 -3.08
C ASP A 3 21.31 21.48 -1.77
N TYR A 4 20.61 21.69 -0.64
CA TYR A 4 21.03 21.17 0.67
C TYR A 4 21.04 19.63 0.71
N LEU A 5 20.07 19.00 0.04
CA LEU A 5 20.03 17.54 -0.06
C LEU A 5 21.15 16.99 -0.96
N ARG A 6 21.48 17.69 -2.05
CA ARG A 6 22.64 17.37 -2.89
C ARG A 6 23.93 17.44 -2.08
N ASP A 7 24.16 18.55 -1.40
CA ASP A 7 25.39 18.78 -0.64
C ASP A 7 25.50 17.76 0.52
N GLY A 8 24.37 17.43 1.16
CA GLY A 8 24.27 16.34 2.13
C GLY A 8 24.66 14.97 1.54
N ALA A 9 24.10 14.61 0.38
CA ALA A 9 24.39 13.34 -0.29
C ALA A 9 25.87 13.20 -0.69
N LEU A 10 26.52 14.29 -1.08
CA LEU A 10 27.95 14.29 -1.41
C LEU A 10 28.84 14.29 -0.16
N SER A 11 28.45 15.00 0.90
CA SER A 11 29.23 15.09 2.14
C SER A 11 29.40 13.74 2.86
N GLY A 12 28.41 12.83 2.76
CA GLY A 12 28.46 11.49 3.33
C GLY A 12 29.50 10.54 2.71
N THR A 13 30.22 10.96 1.67
CA THR A 13 31.13 10.10 0.89
C THR A 13 32.61 10.29 1.26
N ASN A 14 32.91 11.09 2.29
CA ASN A 14 34.28 11.41 2.74
C ASN A 14 35.20 11.89 1.62
N GLY A 15 34.66 12.62 0.63
CA GLY A 15 35.43 13.19 -0.49
C GLY A 15 35.91 12.19 -1.54
N LYS A 16 35.50 10.91 -1.45
CA LYS A 16 35.84 9.89 -2.45
C LYS A 16 34.88 9.87 -3.63
N ALA A 17 33.74 10.55 -3.52
CA ALA A 17 32.76 10.64 -4.57
C ALA A 17 32.95 11.87 -5.44
N LYS A 18 32.73 11.71 -6.74
CA LYS A 18 32.71 12.77 -7.73
C LYS A 18 31.32 12.90 -8.31
N LEU A 19 30.71 14.07 -8.16
CA LEU A 19 29.50 14.41 -8.91
C LEU A 19 29.87 14.54 -10.40
N VAL A 20 29.30 13.69 -11.24
CA VAL A 20 29.56 13.68 -12.70
C VAL A 20 28.36 14.15 -13.52
N GLY A 21 27.19 14.31 -12.89
CA GLY A 21 26.03 14.89 -13.54
C GLY A 21 24.97 15.33 -12.52
N GLU A 22 24.29 16.42 -12.86
CA GLU A 22 23.15 16.97 -12.12
C GLU A 22 22.11 17.39 -13.16
N THR A 23 20.85 17.01 -12.95
CA THR A 23 19.77 17.33 -13.88
C THR A 23 18.49 17.59 -13.10
N ASP A 24 17.82 18.70 -13.39
CA ASP A 24 16.49 18.95 -12.84
C ASP A 24 15.50 18.01 -13.52
N ILE A 25 14.70 17.34 -12.70
CA ILE A 25 13.68 16.40 -13.14
C ILE A 25 12.36 16.76 -12.48
N SER A 26 11.27 16.21 -12.99
CA SER A 26 9.97 16.32 -12.32
C SER A 26 9.23 15.00 -12.37
N ILE A 27 8.41 14.77 -11.36
CA ILE A 27 7.48 13.64 -11.34
C ILE A 27 6.09 14.18 -11.06
N GLU A 28 5.18 14.03 -12.00
CA GLU A 28 3.77 14.46 -11.86
C GLU A 28 3.63 15.92 -11.41
N GLY A 29 4.49 16.81 -11.93
CA GLY A 29 4.51 18.24 -11.59
C GLY A 29 5.23 18.60 -10.30
N HIS A 30 5.77 17.62 -9.57
CA HIS A 30 6.61 17.86 -8.40
C HIS A 30 8.08 18.01 -8.79
N PRO A 31 8.80 19.01 -8.24
CA PRO A 31 10.19 19.25 -8.55
C PRO A 31 11.08 18.16 -7.96
N GLY A 32 12.12 17.80 -8.70
CA GLY A 32 13.14 16.87 -8.26
C GLY A 32 14.48 17.11 -8.92
N ARG A 33 15.45 16.28 -8.55
CA ARG A 33 16.81 16.34 -9.05
C ARG A 33 17.41 14.95 -9.20
N GLU A 34 18.02 14.72 -10.36
CA GLU A 34 18.86 13.56 -10.61
C GLU A 34 20.32 13.92 -10.34
N LEU A 35 21.02 13.09 -9.57
CA LEU A 35 22.44 13.18 -9.30
C LEU A 35 23.11 11.91 -9.81
N ARG A 36 24.18 12.09 -10.58
CA ARG A 36 25.06 11.03 -11.05
C ARG A 36 26.39 11.16 -10.33
N VAL A 37 26.79 10.13 -9.60
CA VAL A 37 27.95 10.18 -8.70
C VAL A 37 28.88 9.00 -8.96
N GLU A 38 30.14 9.25 -9.29
CA GLU A 38 31.18 8.22 -9.42
C GLU A 38 31.98 8.08 -8.12
N TYR A 39 32.37 6.86 -7.80
CA TYR A 39 33.24 6.48 -6.68
C TYR A 39 34.33 5.52 -7.20
N PRO A 40 35.44 5.28 -6.46
CA PRO A 40 36.49 4.37 -6.91
C PRO A 40 36.01 2.95 -7.23
N ASP A 41 34.95 2.50 -6.57
CA ASP A 41 34.39 1.15 -6.64
C ASP A 41 33.08 1.06 -7.45
N GLY A 42 32.59 2.18 -8.00
CA GLY A 42 31.35 2.17 -8.77
C GLY A 42 30.76 3.52 -9.10
N PHE A 43 29.47 3.52 -9.39
CA PHE A 43 28.71 4.69 -9.79
C PHE A 43 27.29 4.60 -9.25
N SER A 44 26.67 5.72 -8.88
CA SER A 44 25.27 5.77 -8.49
C SER A 44 24.49 6.81 -9.27
N ILE A 45 23.20 6.51 -9.42
CA ILE A 45 22.18 7.45 -9.90
C ILE A 45 21.18 7.61 -8.77
N ALA A 46 20.99 8.83 -8.31
CA ALA A 46 20.00 9.18 -7.30
C ALA A 46 18.99 10.16 -7.88
N ARG A 47 17.71 9.95 -7.60
CA ARG A 47 16.60 10.85 -7.92
C ARG A 47 15.92 11.26 -6.63
N ILE A 48 15.90 12.56 -6.39
CA ILE A 48 15.33 13.16 -5.19
C ILE A 48 14.13 13.99 -5.62
N TYR A 49 12.96 13.74 -5.04
CA TYR A 49 11.73 14.48 -5.33
C TYR A 49 11.20 15.15 -4.07
N LEU A 50 10.74 16.39 -4.21
CA LEU A 50 10.03 17.11 -3.16
C LEU A 50 8.54 17.11 -3.44
N VAL A 51 7.81 16.25 -2.72
CA VAL A 51 6.37 16.07 -2.89
C VAL A 51 5.68 16.63 -1.65
N ARG A 52 5.07 17.81 -1.79
CA ARG A 52 4.50 18.58 -0.68
C ARG A 52 5.56 18.83 0.41
N ASN A 53 5.44 18.20 1.58
CA ASN A 53 6.38 18.32 2.69
C ASN A 53 7.15 17.01 2.95
N ARG A 54 7.35 16.19 1.91
CA ARG A 54 8.05 14.90 1.99
C ARG A 54 9.14 14.83 0.92
N ILE A 55 10.29 14.30 1.33
CA ILE A 55 11.40 14.00 0.43
C ILE A 55 11.31 12.51 0.07
N TYR A 56 11.30 12.22 -1.22
CA TYR A 56 11.45 10.86 -1.74
C TYR A 56 12.82 10.75 -2.39
N GLN A 57 13.61 9.78 -1.94
CA GLN A 57 14.91 9.48 -2.53
C GLN A 57 14.88 8.06 -3.08
N VAL A 58 15.12 7.94 -4.39
CA VAL A 58 15.27 6.67 -5.08
C VAL A 58 16.66 6.66 -5.67
N PHE A 59 17.48 5.67 -5.34
CA PHE A 59 18.81 5.59 -5.89
C PHE A 59 19.20 4.15 -6.19
N ALA A 60 20.13 4.01 -7.12
CA ALA A 60 20.76 2.75 -7.45
C ALA A 60 22.27 2.93 -7.43
N SER A 61 22.97 1.93 -6.88
CA SER A 61 24.43 1.85 -6.91
C SER A 61 24.85 0.70 -7.83
N ILE A 62 25.82 0.97 -8.70
CA ILE A 62 26.32 0.09 -9.73
C ILE A 62 27.82 -0.12 -9.48
N PRO A 63 28.26 -1.34 -9.20
CA PRO A 63 29.69 -1.66 -9.12
C PRO A 63 30.43 -1.29 -10.42
N ALA A 64 31.70 -0.90 -10.33
CA ALA A 64 32.48 -0.44 -11.47
C ALA A 64 32.56 -1.47 -12.62
N ASP A 65 32.64 -2.77 -12.29
CA ASP A 65 32.66 -3.89 -13.23
C ASP A 65 31.31 -4.13 -13.93
N LYS A 66 30.23 -3.51 -13.45
CA LYS A 66 28.87 -3.63 -13.98
C LYS A 66 28.34 -2.35 -14.63
N LYS A 67 29.21 -1.39 -14.98
CA LYS A 67 28.80 -0.12 -15.61
C LYS A 67 27.91 -0.31 -16.85
N ALA A 68 28.10 -1.39 -17.61
CA ALA A 68 27.25 -1.73 -18.75
C ALA A 68 25.75 -1.92 -18.42
N GLN A 69 25.39 -2.12 -17.14
CA GLN A 69 24.01 -2.26 -16.68
C GLN A 69 23.31 -0.91 -16.45
N GLU A 70 24.03 0.22 -16.57
CA GLU A 70 23.46 1.56 -16.36
C GLU A 70 22.14 1.80 -17.10
N PRO A 71 21.97 1.45 -18.41
CA PRO A 71 20.71 1.68 -19.09
C PRO A 71 19.53 0.90 -18.48
N THR A 72 19.79 -0.30 -17.96
CA THR A 72 18.78 -1.11 -17.27
C THR A 72 18.42 -0.49 -15.92
N VAL A 73 19.41 0.02 -15.19
CA VAL A 73 19.19 0.72 -13.92
C VAL A 73 18.38 2.00 -14.12
N VAL A 74 18.68 2.78 -15.16
CA VAL A 74 17.89 3.96 -15.53
C VAL A 74 16.43 3.58 -15.80
N LYS A 75 16.17 2.51 -16.59
CA LYS A 75 14.80 2.02 -16.82
C LYS A 75 14.07 1.62 -15.53
N ILE A 76 14.77 1.03 -14.56
CA ILE A 76 14.19 0.70 -13.26
C ILE A 76 13.84 1.99 -12.51
N LEU A 77 14.73 2.97 -12.49
CA LEU A 77 14.47 4.27 -11.85
C LEU A 77 13.34 5.03 -12.54
N ASP A 78 13.17 4.88 -13.86
CA ASP A 78 12.07 5.47 -14.65
C ASP A 78 10.71 4.86 -14.35
N SER A 79 10.68 3.64 -13.79
CA SER A 79 9.43 2.99 -13.38
C SER A 79 8.85 3.53 -12.07
N PHE A 80 9.58 4.40 -11.36
CA PHE A 80 9.11 5.03 -10.15
C PHE A 80 7.96 6.01 -10.46
N LYS A 81 6.84 5.84 -9.75
CA LYS A 81 5.63 6.67 -9.86
C LYS A 81 5.09 7.01 -8.49
N LEU A 82 4.38 8.13 -8.38
CA LEU A 82 3.60 8.41 -7.18
C LEU A 82 2.25 7.72 -7.33
N LEU A 83 1.70 7.21 -6.22
CA LEU A 83 0.38 6.62 -6.20
C LEU A 83 -0.61 7.63 -5.62
N SER A 84 -1.70 7.87 -6.31
CA SER A 84 -2.85 8.56 -5.75
C SER A 84 -3.57 7.65 -4.76
N GLN A 85 -4.45 8.23 -3.94
CA GLN A 85 -5.30 7.42 -3.06
C GLN A 85 -6.18 6.45 -3.87
N ALA A 86 -6.68 6.89 -5.03
CA ALA A 86 -7.47 6.04 -5.91
C ALA A 86 -6.67 4.85 -6.46
N ASP A 87 -5.38 5.04 -6.75
CA ASP A 87 -4.50 3.93 -7.18
C ASP A 87 -4.28 2.92 -6.04
N VAL A 88 -4.11 3.42 -4.82
CA VAL A 88 -3.98 2.58 -3.62
C VAL A 88 -5.27 1.79 -3.38
N ASP A 89 -6.42 2.45 -3.44
CA ASP A 89 -7.73 1.82 -3.22
C ASP A 89 -8.02 0.77 -4.31
N ALA A 90 -7.70 1.06 -5.58
CA ALA A 90 -7.85 0.13 -6.68
C ALA A 90 -6.93 -1.10 -6.53
N GLU A 91 -5.69 -0.91 -6.08
CA GLU A 91 -4.77 -2.02 -5.82
C GLU A 91 -5.22 -2.87 -4.62
N ILE A 92 -5.76 -2.24 -3.57
CA ILE A 92 -6.37 -2.97 -2.45
C ILE A 92 -7.56 -3.79 -2.94
N GLN A 93 -8.45 -3.19 -3.75
CA GLN A 93 -9.60 -3.90 -4.30
C GLN A 93 -9.17 -5.08 -5.19
N ARG A 94 -8.16 -4.88 -6.06
CA ARG A 94 -7.59 -5.96 -6.88
C ARG A 94 -7.09 -7.11 -6.01
N ARG A 95 -6.38 -6.82 -4.93
CA ARG A 95 -5.90 -7.86 -3.98
C ARG A 95 -7.05 -8.56 -3.28
N ILE A 96 -8.10 -7.84 -2.91
CA ILE A 96 -9.30 -8.44 -2.35
C ILE A 96 -9.93 -9.39 -3.37
N ASP A 97 -10.09 -8.97 -4.62
CA ASP A 97 -10.71 -9.80 -5.65
C ASP A 97 -9.86 -11.05 -5.97
N GLU A 98 -8.53 -10.91 -6.04
CA GLU A 98 -7.59 -12.02 -6.27
C GLU A 98 -7.53 -13.01 -5.09
N ALA A 99 -7.64 -12.52 -3.86
CA ALA A 99 -7.59 -13.36 -2.65
C ALA A 99 -8.97 -13.87 -2.22
N THR A 100 -10.07 -13.35 -2.79
CA THR A 100 -11.42 -13.82 -2.47
C THR A 100 -11.64 -15.19 -3.11
N PRO A 101 -11.83 -16.27 -2.34
CA PRO A 101 -12.15 -17.58 -2.90
C PRO A 101 -13.54 -17.57 -3.53
N SER A 102 -13.81 -18.58 -4.36
CA SER A 102 -15.15 -18.77 -4.95
C SER A 102 -16.25 -18.76 -3.88
N PRO A 103 -17.40 -18.13 -4.13
CA PRO A 103 -18.50 -18.06 -3.18
C PRO A 103 -19.02 -19.47 -2.85
N LEU A 104 -19.19 -19.73 -1.55
CA LEU A 104 -19.84 -20.95 -1.08
C LEU A 104 -21.37 -20.87 -1.30
N PRO A 105 -22.03 -22.00 -1.60
CA PRO A 105 -23.46 -22.00 -1.84
C PRO A 105 -24.21 -21.55 -0.58
N GLN A 106 -25.22 -20.70 -0.77
CA GLN A 106 -26.04 -20.20 0.34
C GLN A 106 -27.28 -21.07 0.60
N THR A 107 -27.45 -22.11 -0.20
CA THR A 107 -28.60 -23.02 -0.17
C THR A 107 -28.16 -24.46 -0.40
N PRO A 108 -28.76 -25.44 0.31
CA PRO A 108 -29.79 -25.27 1.34
C PRO A 108 -29.20 -24.72 2.65
N ALA A 109 -29.79 -23.66 3.18
CA ALA A 109 -29.40 -23.13 4.48
C ALA A 109 -30.01 -24.00 5.58
N ALA A 110 -29.21 -24.43 6.55
CA ALA A 110 -29.75 -25.00 7.78
C ALA A 110 -30.71 -24.01 8.44
N ARG A 111 -31.85 -24.50 8.95
CA ARG A 111 -32.81 -23.67 9.71
C ARG A 111 -32.14 -23.19 11.00
N LYS A 112 -31.68 -21.94 11.01
CA LYS A 112 -31.28 -21.22 12.23
C LYS A 112 -32.50 -20.53 12.85
N LEU A 113 -32.45 -20.33 14.17
CA LEU A 113 -33.45 -19.54 14.90
C LEU A 113 -33.33 -18.03 14.60
N LYS A 114 -32.12 -17.57 14.29
CA LYS A 114 -31.77 -16.18 13.99
C LYS A 114 -30.77 -16.12 12.84
N SER A 115 -30.81 -15.04 12.06
CA SER A 115 -29.77 -14.75 11.06
C SER A 115 -28.51 -14.22 11.75
N ASP A 116 -27.37 -14.21 11.05
CA ASP A 116 -26.14 -13.68 11.67
C ASP A 116 -26.25 -12.17 11.93
N ALA A 117 -26.95 -11.45 11.06
CA ALA A 117 -27.26 -10.04 11.29
C ALA A 117 -28.07 -9.84 12.59
N GLU A 118 -29.05 -10.71 12.88
CA GLU A 118 -29.82 -10.64 14.12
C GLU A 118 -28.99 -11.02 15.35
N ASP A 119 -28.09 -12.00 15.23
CA ASP A 119 -27.15 -12.38 16.30
C ASP A 119 -26.18 -11.24 16.63
N GLU A 120 -25.82 -10.42 15.64
CA GLU A 120 -25.02 -9.20 15.82
C GLU A 120 -25.83 -7.97 16.23
N GLY A 121 -27.15 -8.12 16.44
CA GLY A 121 -28.03 -7.03 16.84
C GLY A 121 -28.28 -5.99 15.74
N LEU A 122 -27.97 -6.31 14.49
CA LEU A 122 -28.27 -5.47 13.33
C LEU A 122 -29.77 -5.48 13.04
N LYS A 123 -30.30 -4.31 12.65
CA LYS A 123 -31.73 -4.13 12.41
C LYS A 123 -32.01 -3.86 10.94
N GLY A 124 -33.03 -4.53 10.41
CA GLY A 124 -33.47 -4.36 9.03
C GLY A 124 -32.59 -5.10 8.03
N ARG A 125 -32.73 -4.73 6.74
CA ARG A 125 -32.00 -5.36 5.64
C ARG A 125 -30.61 -4.74 5.51
N VAL A 126 -29.65 -5.26 6.27
CA VAL A 126 -28.26 -4.84 6.18
C VAL A 126 -27.58 -5.56 5.02
N LYS A 127 -26.88 -4.80 4.17
CA LYS A 127 -26.07 -5.35 3.07
C LYS A 127 -24.60 -5.45 3.43
N SER A 128 -24.10 -4.46 4.17
CA SER A 128 -22.73 -4.46 4.66
C SER A 128 -22.59 -3.63 5.93
N VAL A 129 -21.58 -3.98 6.73
CA VAL A 129 -21.15 -3.25 7.92
C VAL A 129 -19.66 -2.94 7.77
N PHE A 130 -19.31 -1.66 7.92
CA PHE A 130 -17.93 -1.21 7.94
C PHE A 130 -17.55 -0.82 9.36
N THR A 131 -16.49 -1.44 9.89
CA THR A 131 -16.01 -1.21 11.25
C THR A 131 -14.70 -0.44 11.20
N GLU A 132 -14.63 0.65 11.95
CA GLU A 132 -13.40 1.44 12.14
C GLU A 132 -12.99 1.42 13.61
N GLU A 133 -11.68 1.41 13.86
CA GLU A 133 -11.10 1.55 15.18
C GLU A 133 -10.35 2.88 15.32
N ALA A 134 -10.41 3.44 16.53
CA ALA A 134 -9.65 4.62 16.92
C ALA A 134 -8.95 4.34 18.26
N ASP A 135 -7.63 4.43 18.27
CA ASP A 135 -6.86 4.32 19.51
C ASP A 135 -6.97 5.64 20.29
N LEU A 136 -7.54 5.55 21.49
CA LEU A 136 -7.72 6.67 22.42
C LEU A 136 -6.73 6.63 23.61
N SER A 137 -5.77 5.69 23.60
CA SER A 137 -4.96 5.36 24.79
C SER A 137 -3.63 6.12 24.92
N GLY A 138 -3.23 6.95 23.95
CA GLY A 138 -1.90 7.57 23.91
C GLY A 138 -1.85 9.09 23.65
N THR A 139 -1.36 9.82 24.63
CA THR A 139 -0.63 11.11 24.60
C THR A 139 -0.52 11.83 23.23
N TRP A 140 -1.28 12.91 23.08
CA TRP A 140 -1.12 14.05 22.16
C TRP A 140 -1.41 13.97 20.64
N THR A 141 -1.88 12.86 20.08
CA THR A 141 -2.55 12.92 18.76
C THR A 141 -3.60 11.84 18.62
N VAL A 142 -4.87 12.21 18.36
CA VAL A 142 -5.92 11.29 17.93
C VAL A 142 -5.41 10.59 16.66
N SER A 143 -5.06 9.31 16.77
CA SER A 143 -4.72 8.49 15.62
C SER A 143 -5.93 8.50 14.68
N LYS A 144 -5.74 8.76 13.38
CA LYS A 144 -6.83 8.73 12.40
C LYS A 144 -7.54 7.37 12.51
N ARG A 145 -8.87 7.37 12.38
CA ARG A 145 -9.66 6.13 12.32
C ARG A 145 -9.07 5.19 11.27
N LYS A 146 -9.01 3.91 11.60
CA LYS A 146 -8.48 2.87 10.72
C LYS A 146 -9.57 1.85 10.44
N PRO A 147 -9.67 1.33 9.21
CA PRO A 147 -10.55 0.21 8.93
C PRO A 147 -10.12 -1.00 9.77
N ALA A 148 -11.09 -1.69 10.38
CA ALA A 148 -10.88 -2.92 11.12
C ALA A 148 -11.50 -4.11 10.38
N SER A 149 -12.77 -3.98 9.94
CA SER A 149 -13.44 -5.02 9.16
C SER A 149 -14.48 -4.47 8.19
N MET A 150 -14.83 -5.29 7.20
CA MET A 150 -15.97 -5.10 6.31
C MET A 150 -16.73 -6.42 6.16
N ASP A 151 -17.94 -6.48 6.70
CA ASP A 151 -18.82 -7.64 6.65
C ASP A 151 -19.93 -7.44 5.61
N TYR A 152 -20.27 -8.49 4.86
CA TYR A 152 -21.30 -8.48 3.82
C TYR A 152 -22.37 -9.52 4.12
N TYR A 153 -23.63 -9.17 3.86
CA TYR A 153 -24.79 -10.01 4.15
C TYR A 153 -25.69 -10.15 2.92
N ASN A 154 -26.37 -11.29 2.83
CA ASN A 154 -27.42 -11.51 1.83
C ASN A 154 -28.78 -10.95 2.27
N GLU A 155 -29.80 -11.10 1.44
CA GLU A 155 -31.16 -10.60 1.71
C GLU A 155 -31.82 -11.23 2.94
N GLN A 156 -31.38 -12.43 3.31
CA GLN A 156 -31.84 -13.17 4.49
C GLN A 156 -31.06 -12.79 5.77
N GLY A 157 -30.09 -11.86 5.67
CA GLY A 157 -29.28 -11.43 6.81
C GLY A 157 -28.20 -12.43 7.22
N ASN A 158 -27.84 -13.39 6.35
CA ASN A 158 -26.70 -14.26 6.57
C ASN A 158 -25.44 -13.61 6.02
N ARG A 159 -24.35 -13.64 6.79
CA ARG A 159 -23.04 -13.17 6.35
C ARG A 159 -22.53 -14.04 5.21
N THR A 160 -22.05 -13.42 4.15
CA THR A 160 -21.50 -14.08 2.96
C THR A 160 -19.99 -13.86 2.81
N LYS A 161 -19.48 -12.74 3.34
CA LYS A 161 -18.06 -12.39 3.26
C LYS A 161 -17.67 -11.50 4.44
N SER A 162 -16.46 -11.69 4.95
CA SER A 162 -15.80 -10.77 5.89
C SER A 162 -14.39 -10.47 5.40
N ILE A 163 -13.99 -9.21 5.48
CA ILE A 163 -12.64 -8.73 5.15
C ILE A 163 -12.09 -8.06 6.40
N ALA A 164 -10.95 -8.52 6.90
CA ALA A 164 -10.25 -7.92 8.02
C ALA A 164 -9.03 -7.13 7.55
N TYR A 165 -8.78 -5.97 8.17
CA TYR A 165 -7.72 -5.04 7.80
C TYR A 165 -6.65 -4.92 8.89
N ASP A 166 -5.38 -4.80 8.47
CA ASP A 166 -4.24 -4.60 9.37
C ASP A 166 -4.16 -3.13 9.86
N TYR A 167 -3.20 -2.85 10.75
CA TYR A 167 -2.98 -1.51 11.29
C TYR A 167 -2.56 -0.44 10.26
N ARG A 168 -2.27 -0.85 9.02
CA ARG A 168 -1.93 0.00 7.86
C ARG A 168 -3.09 0.13 6.88
N GLY A 169 -4.20 -0.57 7.10
CA GLY A 169 -5.37 -0.59 6.23
C GLY A 169 -5.27 -1.58 5.05
N ASN A 170 -4.34 -2.54 5.09
CA ASN A 170 -4.29 -3.60 4.08
C ASN A 170 -5.19 -4.77 4.50
N PRO A 171 -5.90 -5.42 3.57
CA PRO A 171 -6.60 -6.66 3.87
C PRO A 171 -5.59 -7.74 4.25
N PHE A 172 -5.81 -8.43 5.36
CA PHE A 172 -4.94 -9.53 5.80
C PHE A 172 -5.68 -10.87 5.92
N ASP A 173 -7.01 -10.83 6.03
CA ASP A 173 -7.86 -12.02 6.03
C ASP A 173 -9.15 -11.76 5.26
N ILE A 174 -9.55 -12.74 4.46
CA ILE A 174 -10.79 -12.71 3.68
C ILE A 174 -11.47 -14.06 3.88
N THR A 175 -12.57 -14.04 4.63
CA THR A 175 -13.40 -15.22 4.87
C THR A 175 -14.67 -15.14 4.02
N VAL A 176 -14.98 -16.20 3.29
CA VAL A 176 -16.23 -16.35 2.54
C VAL A 176 -17.05 -17.44 3.20
N TYR A 177 -18.29 -17.11 3.53
CA TYR A 177 -19.18 -18.00 4.26
C TYR A 177 -20.21 -18.64 3.35
N GLY A 178 -20.61 -19.86 3.66
CA GLY A 178 -21.76 -20.50 3.04
C GLY A 178 -22.05 -21.84 3.68
N TYR A 179 -22.77 -22.70 2.96
CA TYR A 179 -23.19 -24.00 3.45
C TYR A 179 -22.55 -25.10 2.60
N LEU A 180 -21.90 -26.06 3.26
CA LEU A 180 -21.39 -27.28 2.66
C LEU A 180 -22.06 -28.44 3.39
N ASP A 181 -22.76 -29.30 2.66
CA ASP A 181 -23.50 -30.44 3.21
C ASP A 181 -24.51 -30.10 4.33
N GLY A 182 -25.03 -28.86 4.31
CA GLY A 182 -25.97 -28.34 5.31
C GLY A 182 -25.30 -27.70 6.52
N ASP A 183 -23.98 -27.88 6.69
CA ASP A 183 -23.20 -27.22 7.73
C ASP A 183 -22.63 -25.90 7.23
N ARG A 184 -22.47 -24.94 8.14
CA ARG A 184 -21.94 -23.62 7.80
C ARG A 184 -20.41 -23.63 7.83
N GLY A 185 -19.81 -23.26 6.71
CA GLY A 185 -18.38 -22.99 6.54
C GLY A 185 -18.10 -21.50 6.43
#